data_AF-A0A7Y4U9H5-F1
#
_entry.id   AF-A0A7Y4U9H5-F1
#
_cell.length_a   1.000
_cell.length_b   1.000
_cell.length_c   1.000
_cell.angle_alpha   90.00
_cell.angle_beta   90.00
_cell.angle_gamma   90.00
#
_symmetry.space_group_name_H-M   'P 1'
#
loop_
_entity.id
_entity.type
_entity.pdbx_description
1 polymer ?
#
loop_
_entity_poly.entity_id
_entity_poly.type
_entity_poly.pdbx_seq_one_letter_code
_entity_poly.pdbx_strand_id
1 'polypeptide(L)'
;LQRIQKNQSLDIQISETDFPQVKEVDLKLIELGKQLNAPIVTNDFNLNKVAHLRGVAVLNINELANALKPVVLPGEIMRVFVLKEGKEYNQGVAYLDDGTMVVVDNARKLIGKNVDLIVTSVLQTTAGKMIFGRADENQRPDTRDPIMREPREAALREPRDTRERPARQTPVPAPASAVE
;
A
#
# COMPACT_ATOMS: atom_id res chain seq x y z
N LEU A 1 0.50 -28.35 18.57
CA LEU A 1 -0.17 -28.81 19.82
C LEU A 1 0.65 -28.53 21.07
N GLN A 2 1.84 -29.13 21.28
CA GLN A 2 2.63 -28.95 22.51
C GLN A 2 2.93 -27.48 22.87
N ARG A 3 3.16 -26.61 21.88
CA ARG A 3 3.39 -25.17 22.12
C ARG A 3 2.15 -24.42 22.64
N ILE A 4 0.97 -24.81 22.17
CA ILE A 4 -0.31 -24.21 22.60
C ILE A 4 -0.62 -24.69 24.02
N GLN A 5 -0.46 -26.00 24.30
CA GLN A 5 -0.66 -26.61 25.62
C GLN A 5 0.25 -26.04 26.72
N LYS A 6 1.42 -25.51 26.38
CA LYS A 6 2.36 -24.89 27.34
C LYS A 6 2.04 -23.42 27.65
N ASN A 7 1.04 -22.84 26.99
CA ASN A 7 0.69 -21.45 27.19
C ASN A 7 -0.22 -21.30 28.43
N GLN A 8 0.33 -20.73 29.51
CA GLN A 8 -0.38 -20.58 30.78
C GLN A 8 -1.53 -19.56 30.73
N SER A 9 -1.62 -18.74 29.69
CA SER A 9 -2.73 -17.79 29.53
C SER A 9 -3.95 -18.37 28.80
N LEU A 10 -3.88 -19.63 28.35
CA LEU A 10 -4.98 -20.31 27.64
C LEU A 10 -5.45 -21.51 28.46
N ASP A 11 -6.76 -21.58 28.70
CA ASP A 11 -7.39 -22.80 29.19
C ASP A 11 -7.57 -23.77 28.02
N ILE A 12 -7.00 -24.97 28.14
CA ILE A 12 -6.96 -25.96 27.06
C ILE A 12 -7.47 -27.28 27.60
N GLN A 13 -8.61 -27.69 27.05
CA GLN A 13 -9.21 -28.98 27.32
C GLN A 13 -9.11 -29.86 26.07
N ILE A 14 -8.58 -31.07 26.24
CA ILE A 14 -8.67 -32.12 25.22
C ILE A 14 -9.90 -32.95 25.57
N SER A 15 -10.92 -32.89 24.72
CA SER A 15 -12.15 -33.67 24.91
C SER A 15 -12.02 -35.04 24.24
N GLU A 16 -12.35 -36.09 24.99
CA GLU A 16 -12.51 -37.46 24.47
C GLU A 16 -13.98 -37.80 24.15
N THR A 17 -14.88 -36.81 24.17
CA THR A 17 -16.29 -37.01 23.83
C THR A 17 -16.41 -37.52 22.39
N ASP A 18 -17.07 -38.67 22.23
CA ASP A 18 -17.37 -39.26 20.92
C ASP A 18 -18.89 -39.37 20.70
N PHE A 19 -19.28 -39.40 19.43
CA PHE A 19 -20.66 -39.59 18.98
C PHE A 19 -20.72 -40.88 18.15
N PRO A 20 -20.90 -42.07 18.77
CA PRO A 20 -20.78 -43.36 18.07
C PRO A 20 -21.80 -43.57 16.95
N GLN A 21 -22.94 -42.88 17.04
CA GLN A 21 -24.01 -42.93 16.04
C GLN A 21 -23.72 -42.07 14.80
N VAL A 22 -22.68 -41.24 14.86
CA VAL A 22 -22.27 -40.34 13.79
C VAL A 22 -20.99 -40.89 13.18
N LYS A 23 -21.03 -41.22 11.88
CA LYS A 23 -19.86 -41.81 11.19
C LYS A 23 -18.87 -40.75 10.71
N GLU A 24 -19.38 -39.63 10.20
CA GLU A 24 -18.56 -38.58 9.60
C GLU A 24 -17.90 -37.72 10.67
N VAL A 25 -16.60 -37.49 10.53
CA VAL A 25 -15.80 -36.68 11.46
C VAL A 25 -16.36 -35.26 11.56
N ASP A 26 -16.71 -34.67 10.42
CA ASP A 26 -17.28 -33.31 10.33
C ASP A 26 -18.57 -33.17 11.16
N LEU A 27 -19.45 -34.17 11.08
CA LEU A 27 -20.66 -34.19 11.88
C LEU A 27 -20.37 -34.35 13.37
N LYS A 28 -19.34 -35.13 13.76
CA LYS A 28 -18.92 -35.22 15.17
C LYS A 28 -18.46 -33.87 15.70
N LEU A 29 -17.70 -33.10 14.91
CA LEU A 29 -17.27 -31.74 15.29
C LEU A 29 -18.46 -30.80 15.46
N ILE A 30 -19.47 -30.91 14.57
CA ILE A 30 -20.70 -30.13 14.65
C ILE A 30 -21.51 -30.47 15.90
N GLU A 31 -21.71 -31.76 16.19
CA GLU A 31 -22.44 -32.19 17.39
C GLU A 31 -21.70 -31.78 18.68
N LEU A 32 -20.37 -31.84 18.69
CA LEU A 32 -19.57 -31.33 19.80
C LEU A 32 -19.74 -29.82 19.98
N GLY A 33 -19.67 -29.05 18.89
CA GLY A 33 -19.87 -27.60 18.92
C GLY A 33 -21.25 -27.20 19.43
N LYS A 34 -22.30 -27.97 19.06
CA LYS A 34 -23.65 -27.79 19.61
C LYS A 34 -23.73 -28.08 21.09
N GLN A 35 -23.21 -29.23 21.53
CA GLN A 35 -23.26 -29.66 22.93
C GLN A 35 -22.55 -28.66 23.84
N LEU A 36 -21.44 -28.07 23.37
CA LEU A 36 -20.66 -27.08 24.11
C LEU A 36 -21.15 -25.64 23.89
N ASN A 37 -22.13 -25.42 22.99
CA ASN A 37 -22.54 -24.10 22.52
C ASN A 37 -21.34 -23.20 22.12
N ALA A 38 -20.39 -23.79 21.40
CA ALA A 38 -19.11 -23.18 21.06
C ALA A 38 -18.92 -23.07 19.53
N PRO A 39 -18.26 -22.01 19.05
CA PRO A 39 -17.95 -21.87 17.62
C PRO A 39 -16.85 -22.85 17.20
N ILE A 40 -16.96 -23.36 15.98
CA ILE A 40 -15.91 -24.20 15.36
C ILE A 40 -14.89 -23.30 14.67
N VAL A 41 -13.62 -23.41 15.03
CA VAL A 41 -12.53 -22.75 14.31
C VAL A 41 -11.96 -23.73 13.29
N THR A 42 -12.02 -23.39 12.00
CA THR A 42 -11.54 -24.26 10.92
C THR A 42 -11.05 -23.47 9.72
N ASN A 43 -10.26 -24.11 8.85
CA ASN A 43 -9.94 -23.60 7.51
C ASN A 43 -10.78 -24.28 6.42
N ASP A 44 -11.54 -25.33 6.75
CA ASP A 44 -12.33 -26.10 5.79
C ASP A 44 -13.62 -25.36 5.40
N PHE A 45 -13.81 -25.17 4.09
CA PHE A 45 -14.96 -24.49 3.52
C PHE A 45 -16.24 -25.35 3.49
N ASN A 46 -16.11 -26.66 3.34
CA ASN A 46 -17.25 -27.58 3.33
C ASN A 46 -17.81 -27.75 4.73
N LEU A 47 -16.94 -27.93 5.74
CA LEU A 47 -17.37 -27.98 7.14
C LEU A 47 -18.11 -26.69 7.54
N ASN A 48 -17.64 -25.53 7.07
CA ASN A 48 -18.30 -24.25 7.31
C ASN A 48 -19.76 -24.27 6.84
N LYS A 49 -20.02 -24.67 5.59
CA LYS A 49 -21.38 -24.75 5.03
C LYS A 49 -22.29 -25.68 5.83
N VAL A 50 -21.82 -26.87 6.15
CA VAL A 50 -22.62 -27.88 6.85
C VAL A 50 -22.90 -27.45 8.29
N ALA A 51 -21.93 -26.88 8.98
CA ALA A 51 -22.07 -26.35 10.34
C ALA A 51 -23.08 -25.19 10.40
N HIS A 52 -23.04 -24.27 9.43
CA HIS A 52 -23.97 -23.14 9.37
C HIS A 52 -25.42 -23.60 9.19
N LEU A 53 -25.68 -24.58 8.32
CA LEU A 53 -27.01 -25.19 8.14
C LEU A 53 -27.52 -25.86 9.42
N ARG A 54 -26.60 -26.32 10.28
CA ARG A 54 -26.90 -26.98 11.55
C ARG A 54 -26.98 -25.99 12.72
N GLY A 55 -26.82 -24.69 12.47
CA GLY A 55 -26.89 -23.63 13.49
C GLY A 55 -25.66 -23.49 14.37
N VAL A 56 -24.51 -24.01 13.95
CA VAL A 56 -23.24 -23.86 14.69
C VAL A 56 -22.42 -22.74 14.06
N ALA A 57 -22.01 -21.77 14.88
CA ALA A 57 -21.15 -20.68 14.43
C ALA A 57 -19.76 -21.23 14.02
N VAL A 58 -19.19 -20.66 12.96
CA VAL A 58 -17.88 -21.05 12.44
C VAL A 58 -17.01 -19.83 12.31
N LEU A 59 -15.76 -19.95 12.80
CA LEU A 59 -14.72 -18.96 12.63
C LEU A 59 -13.71 -19.50 11.62
N ASN A 60 -13.80 -19.00 10.38
CA ASN A 60 -12.89 -19.42 9.32
C ASN A 60 -11.71 -18.45 9.18
N ILE A 61 -10.48 -18.97 9.28
CA ILE A 61 -9.25 -18.17 9.19
C ILE A 61 -9.14 -17.47 7.82
N ASN A 62 -9.60 -18.11 6.74
CA ASN A 62 -9.59 -17.52 5.41
C ASN A 62 -10.60 -16.38 5.29
N GLU A 63 -11.75 -16.47 5.95
CA GLU A 63 -12.73 -15.38 6.01
C GLU A 63 -12.16 -14.19 6.79
N LEU A 64 -11.49 -14.45 7.91
CA LEU A 64 -10.79 -13.41 8.66
C LEU A 64 -9.72 -12.72 7.80
N ALA A 65 -8.89 -13.49 7.10
CA ALA A 65 -7.87 -12.92 6.22
C ALA A 65 -8.48 -12.04 5.11
N ASN A 66 -9.63 -12.44 4.56
CA ASN A 66 -10.34 -11.63 3.57
C ASN A 66 -11.01 -10.39 4.20
N ALA A 67 -11.52 -10.48 5.42
CA ALA A 67 -12.13 -9.35 6.13
C ALA A 67 -11.11 -8.27 6.52
N LEU A 68 -9.84 -8.63 6.68
CA LEU A 68 -8.74 -7.71 6.93
C LEU A 68 -8.23 -7.00 5.66
N LYS A 69 -8.67 -7.41 4.47
CA LYS A 69 -8.30 -6.72 3.23
C LYS A 69 -8.94 -5.32 3.24
N PRO A 70 -8.21 -4.26 2.87
CA PRO A 70 -8.77 -2.93 2.77
C PRO A 70 -10.05 -2.93 1.93
N VAL A 71 -11.15 -2.50 2.53
CA VAL A 71 -12.42 -2.32 1.82
C VAL A 71 -12.39 -0.93 1.23
N VAL A 72 -12.51 -0.85 -0.08
CA VAL A 72 -12.83 0.41 -0.77
C VAL A 72 -14.30 0.41 -1.14
N LEU A 73 -15.01 1.46 -0.77
CA LEU A 73 -16.42 1.65 -1.11
C LEU A 73 -16.58 2.78 -2.14
N PRO A 74 -17.60 2.72 -3.02
CA PRO A 74 -17.97 3.86 -3.84
C PRO A 74 -18.19 5.12 -2.99
N GLY A 75 -17.61 6.24 -3.42
CA GLY A 75 -17.63 7.53 -2.72
C GLY A 75 -16.44 7.78 -1.80
N GLU A 76 -15.63 6.76 -1.48
CA GLU A 76 -14.42 6.95 -0.70
C GLU A 76 -13.27 7.51 -1.54
N ILE A 77 -12.39 8.27 -0.89
CA ILE A 77 -11.16 8.80 -1.49
C ILE A 77 -10.04 7.81 -1.24
N MET A 78 -9.28 7.48 -2.29
CA MET A 78 -8.10 6.61 -2.21
C MET A 78 -6.95 7.21 -3.00
N ARG A 79 -5.73 7.12 -2.45
CA ARG A 79 -4.51 7.54 -3.15
C ARG A 79 -3.87 6.36 -3.86
N VAL A 80 -3.58 6.50 -5.16
CA VAL A 80 -2.89 5.48 -5.95
C VAL A 80 -1.79 6.07 -6.81
N PHE A 81 -0.76 5.28 -7.11
CA PHE A 81 0.27 5.64 -8.06
C PHE A 81 -0.12 5.17 -9.46
N VAL A 82 -0.32 6.12 -10.39
CA VAL A 82 -0.74 5.78 -11.77
C VAL A 82 0.47 5.28 -12.54
N LEU A 83 0.45 4.00 -12.90
CA LEU A 83 1.60 3.31 -13.51
C LEU A 83 1.64 3.46 -15.03
N LYS A 84 0.47 3.37 -15.68
CA LYS A 84 0.38 3.33 -17.15
C LYS A 84 -0.95 3.89 -17.67
N GLU A 85 -1.00 4.15 -18.97
CA GLU A 85 -2.25 4.47 -19.69
C GLU A 85 -3.24 3.30 -19.62
N GLY A 86 -4.52 3.62 -19.45
CA GLY A 86 -5.61 2.67 -19.51
C GLY A 86 -6.07 2.40 -20.94
N LYS A 87 -7.18 1.67 -21.06
CA LYS A 87 -7.73 1.30 -22.37
C LYS A 87 -8.31 2.50 -23.11
N GLU A 88 -8.98 3.39 -22.39
CA GLU A 88 -9.57 4.62 -22.95
C GLU A 88 -8.58 5.79 -22.90
N TYR A 89 -8.72 6.75 -23.83
CA TYR A 89 -7.77 7.86 -24.03
C TYR A 89 -7.50 8.72 -22.79
N ASN A 90 -8.41 8.78 -21.81
CA ASN A 90 -8.24 9.57 -20.58
C ASN A 90 -8.02 8.71 -19.31
N GLN A 91 -7.87 7.40 -19.46
CA GLN A 91 -7.70 6.51 -18.31
C GLN A 91 -6.23 6.31 -17.94
N GLY A 92 -6.01 6.15 -16.63
CA GLY A 92 -4.80 5.59 -16.05
C GLY A 92 -5.10 4.27 -15.36
N VAL A 93 -4.09 3.42 -15.23
CA VAL A 93 -4.16 2.16 -14.48
C VAL A 93 -3.12 2.18 -13.37
N ALA A 94 -3.58 1.83 -12.17
CA ALA A 94 -2.76 1.58 -10.99
C ALA A 94 -3.03 0.17 -10.46
N TYR A 95 -2.14 -0.31 -9.60
CA TYR A 95 -2.33 -1.55 -8.86
C TYR A 95 -2.13 -1.25 -7.38
N LEU A 96 -2.97 -1.86 -6.53
CA LEU A 96 -2.73 -1.91 -5.09
C LEU A 96 -1.71 -3.03 -4.78
N ASP A 97 -1.18 -3.02 -3.56
CA ASP A 97 -0.18 -4.00 -3.11
C ASP A 97 -0.69 -5.45 -3.12
N ASP A 98 -2.01 -5.62 -3.05
CA ASP A 98 -2.68 -6.92 -3.13
C ASP A 98 -2.95 -7.41 -4.57
N GLY A 99 -2.54 -6.63 -5.56
CA GLY A 99 -2.74 -6.90 -6.99
C GLY A 99 -4.09 -6.43 -7.55
N THR A 100 -4.94 -5.79 -6.74
CA THR A 100 -6.21 -5.22 -7.22
C THR A 100 -5.95 -4.14 -8.26
N MET A 101 -6.59 -4.27 -9.43
CA MET A 101 -6.44 -3.29 -10.52
C MET A 101 -7.34 -2.09 -10.28
N VAL A 102 -6.77 -0.89 -10.33
CA VAL A 102 -7.49 0.38 -10.19
C VAL A 102 -7.45 1.13 -11.51
N VAL A 103 -8.61 1.40 -12.08
CA VAL A 103 -8.77 2.19 -13.31
C VAL A 103 -9.24 3.59 -12.90
N VAL A 104 -8.44 4.59 -13.25
CA VAL A 104 -8.68 5.99 -12.88
C VAL A 104 -9.02 6.79 -14.12
N ASP A 105 -10.21 7.38 -14.15
CA ASP A 105 -10.64 8.29 -15.21
C ASP A 105 -10.01 9.69 -15.03
N ASN A 106 -9.82 10.39 -16.14
CA ASN A 106 -9.10 11.67 -16.24
C ASN A 106 -7.66 11.67 -15.67
N ALA A 107 -7.00 10.50 -15.63
CA ALA A 107 -5.68 10.33 -15.00
C ALA A 107 -4.51 10.27 -15.98
N ARG A 108 -4.76 10.41 -17.29
CA ARG A 108 -3.69 10.32 -18.30
C ARG A 108 -2.55 11.31 -18.08
N LYS A 109 -2.86 12.56 -17.72
CA LYS A 109 -1.84 13.58 -17.46
C LYS A 109 -1.10 13.37 -16.13
N LEU A 110 -1.56 12.41 -15.33
CA LEU A 110 -1.09 12.11 -13.98
C LEU A 110 -0.33 10.78 -13.91
N ILE A 111 0.05 10.21 -15.06
CA ILE A 111 0.89 9.01 -15.12
C ILE A 111 2.25 9.30 -14.49
N GLY A 112 2.73 8.34 -13.70
CA GLY A 112 3.95 8.46 -12.92
C GLY A 112 3.80 9.32 -11.66
N LYS A 113 2.57 9.66 -11.26
CA LYS A 113 2.28 10.46 -10.05
C LYS A 113 1.30 9.74 -9.13
N ASN A 114 1.33 10.15 -7.87
CA ASN A 114 0.30 9.77 -6.90
C ASN A 114 -0.94 10.65 -7.08
N VAL A 115 -2.11 10.04 -7.16
CA VAL A 115 -3.40 10.68 -7.44
C VAL A 115 -4.41 10.23 -6.39
N ASP A 116 -5.06 11.19 -5.75
CA ASP A 116 -6.27 10.98 -4.96
C ASP A 116 -7.47 10.84 -5.90
N LEU A 117 -8.12 9.68 -5.87
CA LEU A 117 -9.30 9.39 -6.67
C LEU A 117 -10.52 9.18 -5.79
N ILE A 118 -11.69 9.54 -6.31
CA ILE A 118 -12.97 9.17 -5.72
C ILE A 118 -13.42 7.87 -6.39
N VAL A 119 -13.61 6.82 -5.59
CA VAL A 119 -14.05 5.51 -6.09
C VAL A 119 -15.48 5.66 -6.61
N THR A 120 -15.71 5.31 -7.88
CA THR A 120 -17.04 5.32 -8.50
C THR A 120 -17.72 3.97 -8.40
N SER A 121 -16.97 2.89 -8.59
CA SER A 121 -17.52 1.54 -8.55
C SER A 121 -16.43 0.51 -8.30
N VAL A 122 -16.84 -0.64 -7.77
CA VAL A 122 -15.97 -1.79 -7.55
C VAL A 122 -16.59 -2.97 -8.28
N LEU A 123 -15.84 -3.58 -9.19
CA LEU A 123 -16.29 -4.74 -9.96
C LEU A 123 -15.49 -5.96 -9.52
N GLN A 124 -16.18 -7.00 -9.09
CA GLN A 124 -15.56 -8.31 -8.85
C GLN A 124 -15.60 -9.11 -10.15
N THR A 125 -14.44 -9.56 -10.62
CA THR A 125 -14.31 -10.46 -11.76
C THR A 125 -13.73 -11.81 -11.33
N THR A 126 -13.73 -12.79 -12.22
CA THR A 126 -13.10 -14.10 -12.00
C THR A 126 -11.59 -14.01 -11.82
N ALA A 127 -10.94 -12.98 -12.39
CA ALA A 127 -9.50 -12.74 -12.27
C ALA A 127 -9.13 -11.92 -11.01
N GLY A 128 -10.11 -11.35 -10.31
CA GLY A 128 -9.88 -10.53 -9.13
C GLY A 128 -10.81 -9.34 -9.03
N LYS A 129 -10.54 -8.48 -8.05
CA LYS A 129 -11.25 -7.22 -7.83
C LYS A 129 -10.68 -6.14 -8.78
N MET A 130 -11.57 -5.35 -9.36
CA MET A 130 -11.24 -4.14 -10.10
C MET A 130 -11.94 -2.95 -9.43
N ILE A 131 -11.24 -1.84 -9.28
CA ILE A 131 -11.76 -0.60 -8.72
C ILE A 131 -11.76 0.44 -9.82
N PHE A 132 -12.86 1.18 -9.96
CA PHE A 132 -12.98 2.30 -10.87
C PHE A 132 -13.15 3.56 -10.06
N GLY A 133 -12.50 4.64 -10.47
CA GLY A 133 -12.69 5.94 -9.86
C GLY A 133 -12.31 7.08 -10.80
N ARG A 134 -12.56 8.30 -10.35
CA ARG A 134 -12.19 9.53 -11.07
C ARG A 134 -11.15 10.29 -10.27
N ALA A 135 -10.13 10.82 -10.94
CA ALA A 135 -9.16 11.70 -10.30
C ALA A 135 -9.88 12.92 -9.71
N ASP A 136 -9.58 13.28 -8.46
CA ASP A 136 -10.06 14.52 -7.87
C ASP A 136 -9.32 15.71 -8.52
N GLU A 137 -10.07 16.54 -9.25
CA GLU A 137 -9.53 17.69 -9.99
C GLU A 137 -8.99 18.80 -9.05
N ASN A 138 -9.29 18.74 -7.76
CA ASN A 138 -8.82 19.71 -6.76
C ASN A 138 -7.44 19.39 -6.16
N GLN A 139 -6.73 18.40 -6.69
CA GLN A 139 -5.38 18.08 -6.22
C GLN A 139 -4.44 19.28 -6.39
N ARG A 140 -4.08 19.90 -5.27
CA ARG A 140 -2.87 20.70 -5.18
C ARG A 140 -1.70 19.73 -5.37
N PRO A 141 -0.76 19.98 -6.30
CA PRO A 141 0.39 19.10 -6.46
C PRO A 141 1.12 18.98 -5.12
N ASP A 142 1.28 17.74 -4.64
CA ASP A 142 1.95 17.46 -3.39
C ASP A 142 3.42 17.87 -3.52
N THR A 143 3.77 19.06 -3.02
CA THR A 143 5.14 19.62 -2.98
C THR A 143 6.15 18.76 -2.20
N ARG A 144 5.75 17.60 -1.69
CA ARG A 144 6.60 16.64 -0.97
C ARG A 144 7.30 15.64 -1.89
N ASP A 145 7.02 15.64 -3.19
CA ASP A 145 7.74 14.79 -4.14
C ASP A 145 9.21 15.26 -4.26
N PRO A 146 10.21 14.47 -3.79
CA PRO A 146 11.61 14.90 -3.75
C PRO A 146 12.20 15.16 -5.15
N ILE A 147 11.55 14.63 -6.19
CA ILE A 147 12.01 14.65 -7.57
C ILE A 147 11.72 16.01 -8.25
N MET A 148 10.81 16.82 -7.71
CA MET A 148 10.42 18.14 -8.26
C MET A 148 11.13 19.34 -7.60
N ARG A 149 12.23 19.14 -6.86
CA ARG A 149 13.09 20.28 -6.49
C ARG A 149 13.84 20.76 -7.73
N GLU A 150 13.25 21.71 -8.46
CA GLU A 150 14.02 22.53 -9.40
C GLU A 150 15.21 23.15 -8.65
N PRO A 151 16.42 23.18 -9.24
CA PRO A 151 17.50 23.96 -8.68
C PRO A 151 17.12 25.44 -8.82
N ARG A 152 16.61 26.04 -7.74
CA ARG A 152 16.41 27.48 -7.65
C ARG A 152 17.74 28.19 -7.90
N GLU A 153 17.83 28.81 -9.07
CA GLU A 153 18.59 30.03 -9.39
C GLU A 153 19.79 30.31 -8.48
N ALA A 154 20.91 29.64 -8.77
CA ALA A 154 22.23 30.20 -8.49
C ALA A 154 22.61 31.16 -9.64
N ALA A 155 21.89 32.28 -9.77
CA ALA A 155 22.30 33.37 -10.65
C ALA A 155 21.81 34.71 -10.06
N LEU A 156 22.72 35.46 -9.45
CA LEU A 156 22.98 36.90 -9.67
C LEU A 156 23.95 37.40 -8.59
N ARG A 157 25.25 37.26 -8.87
CA ARG A 157 26.27 38.19 -8.36
C ARG A 157 27.15 38.56 -9.54
N GLU A 158 26.85 39.69 -10.16
CA GLU A 158 27.74 40.31 -11.14
C GLU A 158 29.02 40.76 -10.44
N PRO A 159 30.23 40.45 -10.96
CA PRO A 159 31.45 41.08 -10.49
C PRO A 159 31.52 42.52 -11.00
N ARG A 160 31.64 43.46 -10.06
CA ARG A 160 31.81 44.90 -10.29
C ARG A 160 32.95 45.18 -11.28
N ASP A 161 32.65 46.00 -12.28
CA ASP A 161 33.62 46.59 -13.19
C ASP A 161 34.52 47.57 -12.42
N THR A 162 35.84 47.37 -12.47
CA THR A 162 36.84 48.31 -11.96
C THR A 162 37.76 48.70 -13.11
N ARG A 163 37.41 49.76 -13.83
CA ARG A 163 38.32 50.49 -14.73
C ARG A 163 38.24 51.99 -14.47
N GLU A 164 39.35 52.55 -13.97
CA GLU A 164 39.95 53.89 -14.22
C GLU A 164 40.98 54.19 -13.09
N ARG A 165 42.31 53.92 -13.26
CA ARG A 165 43.44 54.78 -13.75
C ARG A 165 43.89 55.90 -12.77
N PRO A 166 45.16 56.44 -12.73
CA PRO A 166 46.43 56.14 -13.44
C PRO A 166 47.74 56.13 -12.54
N ALA A 167 48.92 56.14 -13.21
CA ALA A 167 50.30 55.76 -12.82
C ALA A 167 51.16 56.66 -11.89
N ARG A 168 52.27 56.13 -11.31
CA ARG A 168 53.64 56.73 -11.33
C ARG A 168 54.82 55.87 -10.74
N GLN A 169 55.88 55.79 -11.57
CA GLN A 169 57.35 55.85 -11.35
C GLN A 169 58.14 54.83 -10.48
N THR A 170 59.25 54.38 -11.10
CA THR A 170 60.35 53.52 -10.63
C THR A 170 61.29 54.23 -9.63
N PRO A 171 62.22 53.49 -8.99
CA PRO A 171 63.61 53.66 -9.45
C PRO A 171 64.45 52.37 -9.51
N VAL A 172 65.50 52.46 -10.33
CA VAL A 172 66.61 51.51 -10.55
C VAL A 172 67.58 51.55 -9.36
N PRO A 173 68.32 50.46 -9.06
CA PRO A 173 69.69 50.60 -8.57
C PRO A 173 70.73 50.00 -9.52
N ALA A 174 71.85 50.71 -9.62
CA ALA A 174 73.01 50.51 -10.49
C ALA A 174 74.08 49.59 -9.82
N PRO A 175 75.19 49.24 -10.53
CA PRO A 175 75.96 48.00 -10.33
C PRO A 175 77.27 48.19 -9.55
N ALA A 176 77.92 47.07 -9.16
CA ALA A 176 79.38 46.83 -9.00
C ALA A 176 79.60 45.62 -8.06
N SER A 177 80.66 44.82 -8.07
CA SER A 177 81.78 44.46 -8.97
C SER A 177 82.59 43.40 -8.18
N ALA A 178 83.02 42.33 -8.86
CA ALA A 178 84.24 41.51 -8.71
C ALA A 178 84.87 41.10 -7.35
N VAL A 179 85.67 40.02 -7.46
CA VAL A 179 86.72 39.48 -6.55
C VAL A 179 86.15 38.55 -5.45
N GLU A 180 86.54 37.27 -5.32
CA GLU A 180 87.79 36.55 -5.58
C GLU A 180 87.51 35.08 -5.96
#